data_AF-A0A7W0PDK9-F1
#
_entry.id   AF-A0A7W0PDK9-F1
#
_cell.length_a   1.000
_cell.length_b   1.000
_cell.length_c   1.000
_cell.angle_alpha   90.00
_cell.angle_beta   90.00
_cell.angle_gamma   90.00
#
_symmetry.space_group_name_H-M   'P 1'
#
loop_
_entity.id
_entity.type
_entity.pdbx_description
1 polymer ?
#
loop_
_entity_poly.entity_id
_entity_poly.type
_entity_poly.pdbx_seq_one_letter_code
_entity_poly.pdbx_strand_id
1 'polypeptide(L)' 'MGDELRNAAPFLRIVRGEPSAEEVAALVSVLTAVAGARREAVMPPAHGWSAPSRSVRTPLSPGHGGWRTSALPR' A
#
# COMPACT_ATOMS: atom_id res chain seq x y z
N MET A 1 26.02 -28.51 -1.71
CA MET A 1 25.67 -27.50 -0.70
C MET A 1 25.51 -26.17 -1.42
N GLY A 2 24.31 -25.84 -1.93
CA GLY A 2 24.14 -24.63 -2.76
C GLY A 2 22.78 -24.44 -3.46
N ASP A 3 21.81 -25.34 -3.33
CA ASP A 3 20.52 -25.25 -4.02
C ASP A 3 19.35 -24.73 -3.15
N GLU A 4 19.52 -24.53 -1.85
CA GLU A 4 18.41 -24.08 -0.97
C GLU A 4 17.95 -22.63 -1.25
N LEU A 5 18.80 -21.79 -1.85
CA LEU A 5 18.41 -20.42 -2.21
C LEU A 5 17.50 -20.36 -3.45
N ARG A 6 17.36 -21.45 -4.21
CA ARG A 6 16.59 -21.48 -5.46
C ARG A 6 15.11 -21.80 -5.28
N ASN A 7 14.70 -22.24 -4.09
CA ASN A 7 13.32 -22.66 -3.83
C ASN A 7 12.48 -21.61 -3.08
N ALA A 8 13.02 -20.39 -2.88
CA ALA A 8 12.24 -19.26 -2.42
C ALA A 8 11.74 -18.46 -3.63
N ALA A 9 10.44 -18.18 -3.69
CA ALA A 9 9.90 -17.29 -4.71
C ALA A 9 10.61 -15.91 -4.64
N PRO A 10 10.96 -15.31 -5.80
CA PRO A 10 11.71 -14.06 -5.80
C PRO A 10 10.93 -12.92 -5.14
N PHE A 11 11.60 -12.15 -4.29
CA PHE A 11 11.00 -11.03 -3.55
C PHE A 11 10.57 -9.86 -4.45
N LEU A 12 11.23 -9.71 -5.61
CA LEU A 12 10.93 -8.72 -6.65
C LEU A 12 11.16 -9.37 -8.02
N ARG A 13 10.21 -9.20 -8.96
CA ARG A 13 10.31 -9.71 -10.33
C ARG A 13 9.96 -8.61 -11.33
N ILE A 14 10.88 -8.32 -12.25
CA ILE A 14 10.63 -7.44 -13.39
C ILE A 14 9.83 -8.25 -14.42
N VAL A 15 8.61 -7.80 -14.72
CA VAL A 15 7.72 -8.49 -15.68
C VAL A 15 7.86 -7.91 -17.10
N ARG A 16 8.31 -6.66 -17.21
CA ARG A 16 8.48 -5.93 -18.48
C ARG A 16 9.50 -4.81 -18.32
N GLY A 17 10.23 -4.52 -19.40
CA GLY A 17 11.24 -3.46 -19.47
C GLY A 17 12.63 -3.96 -19.07
N GLU A 18 13.64 -3.15 -19.38
CA GLU A 18 15.03 -3.40 -19.02
C GLU A 18 15.52 -2.21 -18.16
N PRO A 19 15.16 -2.19 -16.86
CA PRO A 19 15.53 -1.08 -15.99
C PRO A 19 17.03 -1.06 -15.74
N SER A 20 17.59 0.13 -15.59
CA SER A 20 18.99 0.28 -15.22
C SER A 20 19.23 -0.16 -13.76
N ALA A 21 20.50 -0.40 -13.41
CA ALA A 21 20.88 -0.75 -12.05
C ALA A 21 20.46 0.34 -11.03
N GLU A 22 20.56 1.61 -11.43
CA GLU A 22 20.17 2.76 -10.63
C GLU A 22 18.66 2.78 -10.34
N GLU A 23 17.83 2.44 -11.35
CA GLU A 23 16.38 2.39 -11.18
C GLU A 23 15.96 1.26 -10.24
N VAL A 24 16.60 0.09 -10.35
CA VAL A 24 16.37 -1.03 -9.42
C VAL A 24 16.79 -0.64 -8.00
N ALA A 25 17.94 0.01 -7.83
CA ALA A 25 18.41 0.49 -6.53
C ALA A 25 17.45 1.51 -5.91
N ALA A 26 16.92 2.43 -6.71
CA ALA A 26 15.94 3.42 -6.24
C ALA A 26 14.65 2.74 -5.74
N LEU A 27 14.12 1.78 -6.49
CA LEU A 27 12.94 1.01 -6.08
C LEU A 27 13.17 0.24 -4.78
N VAL A 28 14.28 -0.48 -4.65
CA VAL A 28 14.62 -1.23 -3.42
C VAL A 28 14.77 -0.29 -2.23
N SER A 29 15.40 0.87 -2.42
CA SER A 29 15.59 1.87 -1.35
C SER A 29 14.25 2.40 -0.83
N VAL A 30 13.32 2.72 -1.72
CA VAL A 30 11.97 3.17 -1.33
C VAL A 30 11.21 2.06 -0.61
N LEU A 31 11.23 0.83 -1.13
CA LEU A 31 10.52 -0.30 -0.51
C LEU A 31 11.04 -0.63 0.89
N THR A 32 12.36 -0.58 1.08
CA THR A 32 12.98 -0.80 2.39
C THR A 32 12.65 0.32 3.38
N ALA A 33 12.67 1.59 2.94
CA ALA A 33 12.28 2.73 3.76
C ALA A 33 10.81 2.63 4.22
N VAL A 34 9.88 2.29 3.32
CA VAL A 34 8.46 2.10 3.65
C VAL A 34 8.26 0.92 4.61
N ALA A 35 8.95 -0.20 4.39
CA ALA A 35 8.89 -1.36 5.28
C ALA A 35 9.46 -1.06 6.68
N GLY A 36 10.48 -0.21 6.77
CA GLY A 36 11.03 0.32 8.02
C GLY A 36 10.03 1.21 8.76
N ALA A 37 9.44 2.19 8.08
CA ALA A 37 8.51 3.17 8.65
C ALA A 37 7.24 2.53 9.25
N ARG A 38 6.80 1.38 8.72
CA ARG A 38 5.62 0.66 9.23
C ARG A 38 5.79 0.12 10.66
N ARG A 39 7.02 0.01 11.17
CA ARG A 39 7.28 -0.48 12.54
C ARG A 39 7.01 0.55 13.63
N GLU A 40 6.87 1.83 13.29
CA GLU A 40 6.77 2.93 14.26
C GLU A 40 5.44 3.69 14.20
N ALA A 41 4.54 3.30 13.29
CA ALA A 41 3.26 3.99 13.12
C ALA A 41 2.27 3.60 14.23
N VAL A 42 2.06 4.50 15.20
CA VAL A 42 0.77 4.63 15.92
C VAL A 42 -0.32 4.63 14.87
N MET A 43 -1.28 3.72 14.98
CA MET A 43 -2.28 3.49 13.94
C MET A 43 -2.97 4.83 13.59
N PRO A 44 -2.83 5.36 12.36
CA PRO A 44 -3.54 6.57 11.98
C PRO A 44 -5.05 6.32 12.06
N PRO A 45 -5.87 7.36 12.34
CA PRO A 45 -7.32 7.21 12.34
C PRO A 45 -7.74 6.59 11.00
N ALA A 46 -8.60 5.57 11.08
CA ALA A 46 -9.03 4.78 9.93
C ALA A 46 -9.37 5.69 8.75
N HIS A 47 -8.47 5.71 7.75
CA HIS A 47 -8.64 6.49 6.53
C HIS A 47 -9.99 6.14 5.94
N GLY A 48 -10.69 7.10 5.33
CA GLY A 48 -12.13 7.03 5.08
C GLY A 48 -12.70 5.74 4.46
N TRP A 49 -11.88 4.85 3.89
CA TRP A 49 -12.23 3.50 3.43
C TRP A 49 -12.39 2.44 4.54
N SER A 50 -11.59 2.49 5.61
CA SER A 50 -11.65 1.55 6.74
C SER A 50 -12.42 2.09 7.95
N ALA A 51 -13.11 3.22 7.77
CA ALA A 51 -13.87 3.87 8.84
C ALA A 51 -15.01 2.96 9.33
N PRO A 52 -15.09 2.63 10.63
CA PRO A 52 -16.16 1.79 11.18
C PRO A 52 -17.57 2.33 10.92
N SER A 53 -17.73 3.65 10.77
CA SER A 53 -19.00 4.27 10.40
C SER A 53 -19.54 3.81 9.03
N ARG A 54 -18.72 3.16 8.20
CA ARG A 54 -19.15 2.57 6.92
C ARG A 54 -19.71 1.15 7.05
N SER A 55 -19.38 0.41 8.13
CA SER A 55 -19.98 -0.91 8.37
C SER A 55 -21.47 -0.83 8.77
N VAL A 56 -21.95 0.38 9.03
CA VAL A 56 -23.35 0.68 9.35
C VAL A 56 -23.94 1.66 8.33
N ARG A 57 -25.18 1.40 7.88
CA ARG A 57 -25.85 2.26 6.90
C ARG A 57 -26.16 3.62 7.52
N THR A 58 -25.55 4.68 6.97
CA THR A 58 -25.80 6.07 7.39
C THR A 58 -26.47 6.85 6.24
N PRO A 59 -27.43 7.76 6.52
CA PRO A 59 -27.97 8.68 5.52
C PRO A 59 -26.87 9.54 4.87
N LEU A 60 -26.97 9.77 3.56
CA LEU A 60 -26.07 10.66 2.85
C LEU A 60 -26.40 12.11 3.21
N SER A 61 -25.45 12.82 3.81
CA SER A 61 -25.60 14.25 4.11
C SER A 61 -25.05 15.11 2.97
N PRO A 62 -25.85 16.03 2.38
CA PRO A 62 -25.32 17.04 1.47
C PRO A 62 -24.42 18.01 2.25
N GLY A 63 -23.17 18.18 1.82
CA GLY A 63 -22.22 19.03 2.50
C GLY A 63 -20.83 19.00 1.89
N HIS A 64 -19.96 19.90 2.35
CA HIS A 64 -18.59 20.02 1.86
C HIS A 64 -17.84 18.70 2.01
N GLY A 65 -17.33 18.16 0.91
CA GLY A 65 -16.65 16.85 0.86
C GLY A 65 -17.56 15.65 0.55
N GLY A 66 -18.89 15.80 0.51
CA GLY A 66 -19.83 14.72 0.21
C GLY A 66 -19.66 14.10 -1.18
N TRP A 67 -19.28 14.91 -2.17
CA TRP A 67 -18.94 14.39 -3.51
C TRP A 67 -17.65 13.56 -3.49
N ARG A 68 -16.63 13.98 -2.73
CA ARG A 68 -15.34 13.26 -2.67
C ARG A 68 -15.46 11.89 -2.01
N THR A 69 -16.38 11.74 -1.06
CA THR A 69 -16.59 10.47 -0.34
C THR A 69 -17.54 9.51 -1.05
N SER A 70 -18.26 9.97 -2.10
CA SER A 70 -19.21 9.19 -2.88
C SER A 70 -18.58 8.09 -3.73
N ALA A 71 -17.34 8.28 -4.19
CA ALA A 71 -16.60 7.34 -5.02
C ALA A 71 -15.85 6.26 -4.21
N LEU A 72 -15.90 6.32 -2.88
CA LEU A 72 -15.29 5.32 -2.01
C LEU A 72 -16.34 4.24 -1.66
N PRO A 73 -16.00 2.94 -1.69
CA PRO A 73 -16.86 1.81 -1.29
C PRO A 73 -17.44 2.04 0.11
N ARG A 74 -18.73 1.73 0.27
CA ARG A 74 -19.35 1.65 1.61
C ARG A 74 -18.98 0.34 2.26
#